data_AF-A0A535UF06-F1
#
_entry.id   AF-A0A535UF06-F1
#
_cell.length_a   1.000
_cell.length_b   1.000
_cell.length_c   1.000
_cell.angle_alpha   90.00
_cell.angle_beta   90.00
_cell.angle_gamma   90.00
#
_symmetry.space_group_name_H-M   'P 1'
#
loop_
_entity.id
_entity.type
_entity.pdbx_description
1 polymer ?
#
loop_
_entity_poly.entity_id
_entity_poly.type
_entity_poly.pdbx_seq_one_letter_code
_entity_poly.pdbx_strand_id
1 'polypeptide(L)'
;MTRAVLRGGRYRPAISLADTALQIVDAVSERARRFVYAYHPDLDAVGHLRGTASEAWTLQLSDIDRTAALIAERLPAGAALVVTGDHGMIDLPPRSRVDVDDHPELAAGLRLLAGEARARHLHVRDGAVEDVLAAWRAHLGDRMWIVSRDQAIEEGWFGPYVSDRIRPRIGDVIAAAHGDVGVFQRSVDPAQARMMGHHGSLTLAEQLVPFVMVRR
;
A
#
# COMPACT_ATOMS: atom_id res chain seq x y z
N MET A 1 -10.60 9.75 -9.86
CA MET A 1 -10.92 8.79 -8.78
C MET A 1 -12.37 8.86 -8.30
N THR A 2 -12.90 10.01 -7.89
CA THR A 2 -14.23 10.11 -7.23
C THR A 2 -15.39 9.54 -8.06
N ARG A 3 -15.43 9.72 -9.38
CA ARG A 3 -16.48 9.15 -10.25
C ARG A 3 -16.39 7.62 -10.44
N ALA A 4 -15.21 7.05 -10.21
CA ALA A 4 -14.93 5.63 -10.40
C ALA A 4 -15.04 4.83 -9.09
N VAL A 5 -14.55 5.38 -7.97
CA VAL A 5 -14.48 4.69 -6.67
C VAL A 5 -15.56 5.17 -5.68
N LEU A 6 -16.01 6.43 -5.79
CA LEU A 6 -16.97 7.07 -4.88
C LEU A 6 -18.17 7.66 -5.66
N ARG A 7 -18.66 6.92 -6.66
CA ARG A 7 -19.73 7.40 -7.55
C ARG A 7 -20.97 7.79 -6.75
N GLY A 8 -21.52 8.97 -7.04
CA GLY A 8 -22.68 9.53 -6.34
C GLY A 8 -22.33 10.38 -5.11
N GLY A 9 -21.07 10.41 -4.69
CA GLY A 9 -20.58 11.31 -3.64
C GLY A 9 -20.42 12.76 -4.12
N ARG A 10 -20.55 13.70 -3.19
CA ARG A 10 -20.18 15.11 -3.40
C ARG A 10 -18.74 15.30 -2.96
N TYR A 11 -17.87 15.69 -3.88
CA TYR A 11 -16.48 16.02 -3.55
C TYR A 11 -16.41 17.33 -2.78
N ARG A 12 -15.68 17.34 -1.66
CA ARG A 12 -15.33 18.53 -0.90
C ARG A 12 -13.81 18.65 -0.88
N PRO A 13 -13.23 19.68 -1.50
CA PRO A 13 -11.79 19.90 -1.42
C PRO A 13 -11.42 20.28 0.02
N ALA A 14 -10.24 19.83 0.45
CA ALA A 14 -9.61 20.31 1.66
C ALA A 14 -8.14 20.60 1.34
N ILE A 15 -7.60 21.70 1.87
CA ILE A 15 -6.21 22.12 1.60
C ILE A 15 -5.26 21.85 2.77
N SER A 16 -5.79 21.36 3.90
CA SER A 16 -5.02 21.02 5.10
C SER A 16 -5.78 20.00 5.95
N LEU A 17 -5.12 19.44 6.97
CA LEU A 17 -5.77 18.62 7.99
C LEU A 17 -6.88 19.39 8.74
N ALA A 18 -6.64 20.66 9.06
CA ALA A 18 -7.64 21.49 9.73
C ALA A 18 -8.88 21.72 8.85
N ASP A 19 -8.67 22.04 7.57
CA ASP A 19 -9.77 22.18 6.60
C ASP A 19 -10.49 20.84 6.39
N THR A 20 -9.74 19.72 6.34
CA THR A 20 -10.32 18.37 6.25
C THR A 20 -11.27 18.11 7.41
N ALA A 21 -10.87 18.41 8.64
CA ALA A 21 -11.72 18.25 9.82
C ALA A 21 -12.98 19.12 9.75
N LEU A 22 -12.87 20.38 9.33
CA LEU A 22 -14.02 21.27 9.14
C LEU A 22 -14.99 20.73 8.08
N GLN A 23 -14.48 20.32 6.91
CA GLN A 23 -15.30 19.74 5.86
C GLN A 23 -16.05 18.49 6.32
N ILE A 24 -15.42 17.64 7.15
CA ILE A 24 -16.05 16.44 7.71
C ILE A 24 -17.17 16.83 8.68
N VAL A 25 -16.89 17.73 9.63
CA VAL A 25 -17.85 18.17 10.66
C VAL A 25 -19.06 18.86 10.01
N ASP A 26 -18.84 19.72 9.02
CA ASP A 26 -19.93 20.38 8.29
C ASP A 26 -20.73 19.35 7.48
N ALA A 27 -20.04 18.46 6.75
CA ALA A 27 -20.69 17.45 5.93
C ALA A 27 -21.51 16.45 6.76
N VAL A 28 -21.09 16.07 7.96
CA VAL A 28 -21.90 15.18 8.82
C VAL A 28 -23.11 15.92 9.41
N SER A 29 -22.99 17.22 9.69
CA SER A 29 -24.02 18.01 10.38
C SER A 29 -25.19 18.47 9.50
N GLU A 30 -25.00 18.62 8.19
CA GLU A 30 -26.04 19.21 7.33
C GLU A 30 -27.37 18.39 7.18
N ARG A 31 -27.46 17.11 7.58
CA ARG A 31 -28.61 16.17 7.41
C ARG A 31 -28.45 14.98 8.36
N ALA A 32 -29.59 14.40 8.78
CA ALA A 32 -29.64 13.31 9.75
C ALA A 32 -29.02 11.97 9.31
N ARG A 33 -28.92 11.66 8.00
CA ARG A 33 -28.37 10.38 7.51
C ARG A 33 -27.36 10.62 6.40
N ARG A 34 -26.07 10.40 6.69
CA ARG A 34 -24.98 10.52 5.72
C ARG A 34 -23.83 9.56 6.03
N PHE A 35 -23.06 9.29 4.98
CA PHE A 35 -21.75 8.67 5.06
C PHE A 35 -20.74 9.66 4.50
N VAL A 36 -19.72 10.00 5.28
CA VAL A 36 -18.62 10.88 4.88
C VAL A 36 -17.35 10.04 4.85
N TYR A 37 -16.68 10.03 3.70
CA TYR A 37 -15.37 9.41 3.52
C TYR A 37 -14.34 10.50 3.28
N ALA A 38 -13.28 10.49 4.08
CA ALA A 38 -12.16 11.40 3.97
C ALA A 38 -10.85 10.60 3.91
N TYR A 39 -9.88 11.13 3.18
CA TYR A 39 -8.58 10.51 2.94
C TYR A 39 -7.50 11.59 3.07
N HIS A 40 -6.38 11.24 3.68
CA HIS A 40 -5.23 12.13 3.84
C HIS A 40 -3.92 11.38 3.54
N PRO A 41 -3.09 11.85 2.60
CA PRO A 41 -1.93 11.08 2.13
C PRO A 41 -0.63 11.34 2.89
N ASP A 42 -0.52 12.40 3.70
CA ASP A 42 0.80 12.90 4.09
C ASP A 42 1.59 11.97 5.02
N LEU A 43 0.94 11.15 5.85
CA LEU A 43 1.66 10.20 6.72
C LEU A 43 2.40 9.14 5.91
N ASP A 44 1.75 8.66 4.86
CA ASP A 44 2.34 7.73 3.89
C ASP A 44 3.50 8.41 3.14
N ALA A 45 3.25 9.61 2.59
CA ALA A 45 4.27 10.36 1.86
C ALA A 45 5.52 10.66 2.71
N VAL A 46 5.34 11.08 3.97
CA VAL A 46 6.45 11.30 4.90
C VAL A 46 7.14 9.98 5.25
N GLY A 47 6.40 8.88 5.40
CA GLY A 47 6.94 7.55 5.64
C GLY A 47 7.85 7.09 4.50
N HIS A 48 7.39 7.21 3.26
CA HIS A 48 8.20 6.93 2.08
C HIS A 48 9.47 7.79 2.01
N LEU A 49 9.37 9.09 2.27
CA LEU A 49 10.50 10.01 2.11
C LEU A 49 11.52 9.95 3.25
N ARG A 50 11.06 9.76 4.49
CA ARG A 50 11.87 9.95 5.70
C ARG A 50 11.98 8.71 6.57
N GLY A 51 11.18 7.67 6.32
CA GLY A 51 11.11 6.48 7.13
C GLY A 51 10.24 6.66 8.38
N THR A 52 9.68 5.55 8.83
CA THR A 52 8.84 5.41 10.03
C THR A 52 9.61 5.68 11.32
N ALA A 53 10.93 5.48 11.32
CA ALA A 53 11.78 5.82 12.47
C ALA A 53 12.09 7.33 12.60
N SER A 54 11.63 8.16 11.67
CA SER A 54 11.95 9.60 11.69
C SER A 54 11.05 10.40 12.63
N GLU A 55 11.63 11.46 13.20
CA GLU A 55 10.86 12.46 13.97
C GLU A 55 9.77 13.12 13.11
N ALA A 56 10.06 13.39 11.83
CA ALA A 56 9.09 13.96 10.89
C ALA A 56 7.84 13.07 10.75
N TRP A 57 8.00 11.76 10.65
CA TRP A 57 6.87 10.83 10.57
C TRP A 57 6.04 10.81 11.86
N THR A 58 6.72 10.82 13.01
CA THR A 58 6.06 10.85 14.33
C THR A 58 5.27 12.15 14.55
N LEU A 59 5.80 13.30 14.11
CA LEU A 59 5.11 14.58 14.17
C LEU A 59 3.89 14.60 13.24
N GLN A 60 4.02 14.07 12.02
CA GLN A 60 2.90 13.94 11.09
C GLN A 60 1.78 13.05 11.65
N LEU A 61 2.14 11.96 12.33
CA LEU A 61 1.17 11.11 13.03
C LEU A 61 0.46 11.87 14.16
N SER A 62 1.20 12.69 14.91
CA SER A 62 0.64 13.53 15.98
C SER A 62 -0.36 14.57 15.45
N ASP A 63 -0.12 15.12 14.26
CA ASP A 63 -1.06 16.04 13.61
C ASP A 63 -2.34 15.33 13.15
N ILE A 64 -2.23 14.09 12.66
CA ILE A 64 -3.38 13.25 12.30
C ILE A 64 -4.21 12.90 13.54
N ASP A 65 -3.55 12.49 14.64
CA ASP A 65 -4.21 12.19 15.91
C ASP A 65 -5.00 13.39 16.43
N ARG A 66 -4.39 14.57 16.45
CA ARG A 66 -5.06 15.83 16.84
C ARG A 66 -6.26 16.16 15.95
N THR A 67 -6.12 15.91 14.65
CA THR A 67 -7.20 16.14 13.69
C THR A 67 -8.37 15.18 13.94
N ALA A 68 -8.09 13.91 14.20
CA ALA A 68 -9.10 12.91 14.55
C ALA A 68 -9.82 13.28 15.86
N ALA A 69 -9.07 13.72 16.89
CA ALA A 69 -9.64 14.18 18.15
C ALA A 69 -10.59 15.37 17.95
N LEU A 70 -10.17 16.37 17.15
CA LEU A 70 -11.01 17.54 16.85
C LEU A 70 -12.31 17.17 16.12
N ILE A 71 -12.27 16.19 15.21
CA ILE A 71 -13.48 15.68 14.54
C ILE A 71 -14.37 14.99 15.57
N ALA A 72 -13.81 14.11 16.40
CA ALA A 72 -14.54 13.37 17.43
C ALA A 72 -15.26 14.29 18.42
N GLU A 73 -14.59 15.35 18.89
CA GLU A 73 -15.13 16.36 19.80
C GLU A 73 -16.30 17.17 19.21
N ARG A 74 -16.40 17.24 17.88
CA ARG A 74 -17.41 18.02 17.16
C ARG A 74 -18.45 17.16 16.45
N LEU A 75 -18.44 15.84 16.68
CA LEU A 75 -19.48 14.96 16.16
C LEU A 75 -20.86 15.37 16.70
N PRO A 76 -21.90 15.42 15.84
CA PRO A 76 -23.28 15.55 16.31
C PRO A 76 -23.73 14.29 17.03
N ALA A 77 -24.77 14.41 17.87
CA ALA A 77 -25.37 13.27 18.55
C ALA A 77 -25.88 12.23 17.54
N GLY A 78 -25.65 10.94 17.80
CA GLY A 78 -26.01 9.83 16.93
C GLY A 78 -25.03 9.58 15.78
N ALA A 79 -23.90 10.28 15.73
CA ALA A 79 -22.85 10.06 14.73
C ALA A 79 -21.71 9.18 15.27
N ALA A 80 -21.01 8.54 14.34
CA ALA A 80 -19.81 7.76 14.61
C ALA A 80 -18.66 8.22 13.70
N LEU A 81 -17.45 8.29 14.25
CA LEU A 81 -16.20 8.43 13.52
C LEU A 81 -15.47 7.09 13.55
N VAL A 82 -14.95 6.66 12.40
CA VAL A 82 -14.01 5.54 12.29
C VAL A 82 -12.75 6.08 11.64
N VAL A 83 -11.60 5.84 12.30
CA VAL A 83 -10.27 6.18 11.80
C VAL A 83 -9.50 4.89 11.57
N THR A 84 -8.95 4.74 10.37
CA THR A 84 -8.19 3.57 9.93
C THR A 84 -7.20 3.93 8.83
N GLY A 85 -6.35 2.97 8.47
CA GLY A 85 -5.44 3.04 7.32
C GLY A 85 -5.74 1.90 6.35
N ASP A 86 -5.09 1.92 5.20
CA ASP A 86 -5.11 0.87 4.18
C ASP A 86 -3.91 -0.09 4.30
N HIS A 87 -2.79 0.39 4.82
CA HIS A 87 -1.60 -0.42 5.12
C HIS A 87 -0.73 0.21 6.22
N GLY A 88 0.23 -0.57 6.71
CA GLY A 88 1.37 -0.10 7.49
C GLY A 88 2.57 0.26 6.60
N MET A 89 3.75 0.37 7.19
CA MET A 89 4.96 0.83 6.50
C MET A 89 6.19 0.24 7.20
N ILE A 90 7.23 -0.08 6.43
CA ILE A 90 8.53 -0.50 6.95
C ILE A 90 9.66 0.29 6.30
N ASP A 91 10.79 0.42 7.00
CA ASP A 91 11.97 1.10 6.44
C ASP A 91 12.91 0.06 5.80
N LEU A 92 13.31 0.30 4.54
CA LEU A 92 14.29 -0.53 3.84
C LEU A 92 15.65 0.18 3.75
N PRO A 93 16.67 -0.24 4.54
CA PRO A 93 18.00 0.32 4.42
C PRO A 93 18.66 -0.07 3.08
N PRO A 94 19.72 0.63 2.62
CA PRO A 94 20.32 0.37 1.30
C PRO A 94 20.76 -1.08 1.07
N ARG A 95 21.28 -1.76 2.10
CA ARG A 95 21.70 -3.18 2.03
C ARG A 95 20.55 -4.16 1.74
N SER A 96 19.31 -3.74 1.99
CA SER A 96 18.10 -4.54 1.81
C SER A 96 17.45 -4.32 0.46
N ARG A 97 18.08 -3.52 -0.42
CA ARG A 97 17.56 -3.17 -1.74
C ARG A 97 18.30 -3.99 -2.79
N VAL A 98 17.53 -4.78 -3.53
CA VAL A 98 18.03 -5.56 -4.68
C VAL A 98 17.53 -4.87 -5.94
N ASP A 99 18.42 -4.47 -6.83
CA ASP A 99 18.02 -3.93 -8.13
C ASP A 99 18.13 -5.02 -9.20
N VAL A 100 17.03 -5.32 -9.89
CA VAL A 100 16.99 -6.38 -10.91
C VAL A 100 17.98 -6.13 -12.05
N ASP A 101 18.31 -4.87 -12.35
CA ASP A 101 19.26 -4.53 -13.41
C ASP A 101 20.71 -4.95 -13.05
N ASP A 102 21.03 -5.10 -11.76
CA ASP A 102 22.34 -5.55 -11.27
C ASP A 102 22.45 -7.10 -11.24
N HIS A 103 21.35 -7.81 -11.50
CA HIS A 103 21.22 -9.26 -11.38
C HIS A 103 20.66 -9.87 -12.68
N PRO A 104 21.51 -10.16 -13.68
CA PRO A 104 21.08 -10.73 -14.96
C PRO A 104 20.24 -12.01 -14.83
N GLU A 105 20.52 -12.81 -13.79
CA GLU A 105 19.75 -14.02 -13.47
C GLU A 105 18.30 -13.72 -13.05
N LEU A 106 18.04 -12.58 -12.39
CA LEU A 106 16.69 -12.15 -12.02
C LEU A 106 15.96 -11.52 -13.21
N ALA A 107 16.69 -10.89 -14.13
CA ALA A 107 16.15 -10.26 -15.33
C ALA A 107 15.87 -11.24 -16.48
N ALA A 108 16.56 -12.38 -16.51
CA ALA A 108 16.39 -13.41 -17.52
C ALA A 108 14.94 -13.89 -17.58
N GLY A 109 14.35 -13.95 -18.78
CA GLY A 109 12.95 -14.36 -18.95
C GLY A 109 11.89 -13.32 -18.55
N LEU A 110 12.25 -12.23 -17.86
CA LEU A 110 11.30 -11.17 -17.53
C LEU A 110 10.92 -10.33 -18.76
N ARG A 111 9.63 -10.01 -18.87
CA ARG A 111 9.07 -9.05 -19.83
C ARG A 111 8.74 -7.73 -19.17
N LEU A 112 8.19 -7.77 -17.96
CA LEU A 112 7.82 -6.59 -17.18
C LEU A 112 7.88 -6.92 -15.68
N LEU A 113 8.46 -6.02 -14.91
CA LEU A 113 8.38 -6.02 -13.45
C LEU A 113 7.33 -4.97 -13.03
N ALA A 114 6.31 -5.39 -12.30
CA ALA A 114 5.23 -4.53 -11.80
C ALA A 114 5.06 -4.70 -10.29
N GLY A 115 4.12 -3.94 -9.69
CA GLY A 115 3.85 -3.96 -8.25
C GLY A 115 4.83 -3.12 -7.44
N GLU A 116 4.71 -3.20 -6.12
CA GLU A 116 5.54 -2.45 -5.18
C GLU A 116 6.87 -3.15 -4.92
N ALA A 117 7.86 -2.41 -4.39
CA ALA A 117 9.18 -2.98 -4.09
C ALA A 117 9.12 -4.20 -3.14
N ARG A 118 8.11 -4.23 -2.26
CA ARG A 118 7.86 -5.32 -1.30
C ARG A 118 7.06 -6.48 -1.89
N ALA A 119 6.30 -6.26 -2.96
CA ALA A 119 5.44 -7.26 -3.60
C ALA A 119 5.45 -7.10 -5.12
N ARG A 120 6.36 -7.82 -5.78
CA ARG A 120 6.56 -7.75 -7.22
C ARG A 120 5.68 -8.72 -7.97
N HIS A 121 5.06 -8.21 -9.03
CA HIS A 121 4.36 -8.96 -10.05
C HIS A 121 5.29 -9.10 -11.25
N LEU A 122 5.80 -10.31 -11.48
CA LEU A 122 6.72 -10.61 -12.56
C LEU A 122 5.89 -11.11 -13.73
N HIS A 123 5.88 -10.34 -14.81
CA HIS A 123 5.34 -10.79 -16.08
C HIS A 123 6.48 -11.33 -16.93
N VAL A 124 6.36 -12.58 -17.33
CA VAL A 124 7.46 -13.31 -17.99
C VAL A 124 7.20 -13.45 -19.49
N ARG A 125 8.24 -13.81 -20.24
CA ARG A 125 8.13 -14.23 -21.63
C ARG A 125 7.52 -15.63 -21.72
N ASP A 126 6.87 -15.93 -22.83
CA ASP A 126 6.26 -17.24 -23.05
C ASP A 126 7.28 -18.38 -22.87
N GLY A 127 6.92 -19.38 -22.05
CA GLY A 127 7.78 -20.52 -21.73
C GLY A 127 8.80 -20.30 -20.62
N ALA A 128 8.94 -19.09 -20.05
CA ALA A 128 9.99 -18.77 -19.07
C ALA A 128 9.57 -18.84 -17.59
N VAL A 129 8.32 -19.24 -17.28
CA VAL A 129 7.76 -19.21 -15.91
C VAL A 129 8.61 -20.01 -14.92
N GLU A 130 8.93 -21.27 -15.26
CA GLU A 130 9.66 -22.16 -14.35
C GLU A 130 11.11 -21.70 -14.14
N ASP A 131 11.78 -21.21 -15.18
CA ASP A 131 13.14 -20.68 -15.09
C ASP A 131 13.18 -19.44 -14.19
N VAL A 132 12.22 -18.52 -14.35
CA VAL A 132 12.08 -17.32 -13.52
C VAL A 132 11.78 -17.70 -12.07
N LEU A 133 10.85 -18.64 -11.82
CA LEU A 133 10.57 -19.15 -10.48
C LEU A 133 11.82 -19.71 -9.81
N ALA A 134 12.58 -20.55 -10.53
CA ALA A 134 13.79 -21.17 -10.01
C ALA A 134 14.86 -20.12 -9.69
N ALA A 135 15.13 -19.19 -10.60
CA ALA A 135 16.13 -18.13 -10.40
C ALA A 135 15.78 -17.23 -9.21
N TRP A 136 14.52 -16.79 -9.13
CA TRP A 136 14.06 -15.94 -8.04
C TRP A 136 14.05 -16.66 -6.69
N ARG A 137 13.63 -17.94 -6.63
CA ARG A 137 13.72 -18.76 -5.41
C ARG A 137 15.16 -18.97 -4.96
N ALA A 138 16.08 -19.23 -5.89
CA ALA A 138 17.48 -19.42 -5.56
C ALA A 138 18.12 -18.15 -4.96
N HIS A 139 17.72 -16.97 -5.43
CA HIS A 139 18.32 -15.69 -5.01
C HIS A 139 17.62 -15.05 -3.80
N LEU A 140 16.29 -15.16 -3.72
CA LEU A 140 15.44 -14.40 -2.79
C LEU A 140 14.47 -15.27 -1.97
N GLY A 141 14.46 -16.60 -2.17
CA GLY A 141 13.51 -17.50 -1.49
C GLY A 141 13.69 -17.60 0.02
N ASP A 142 14.81 -17.10 0.56
CA ASP A 142 15.06 -16.99 2.00
C ASP A 142 14.35 -15.80 2.64
N ARG A 143 13.91 -14.81 1.84
CA ARG A 143 13.33 -13.54 2.29
C ARG A 143 12.02 -13.19 1.61
N MET A 144 11.58 -13.95 0.60
CA MET A 144 10.35 -13.72 -0.13
C MET A 144 9.57 -15.02 -0.35
N TRP A 145 8.26 -14.93 -0.28
CA TRP A 145 7.36 -15.92 -0.84
C TRP A 145 7.33 -15.74 -2.35
N ILE A 146 7.79 -16.75 -3.08
CA ILE A 146 7.93 -16.71 -4.54
C ILE A 146 7.11 -17.85 -5.12
N VAL A 147 6.00 -17.50 -5.73
CA VAL A 147 4.94 -18.43 -6.14
C VAL A 147 4.46 -18.09 -7.55
N SER A 148 3.93 -19.10 -8.24
CA SER A 148 3.27 -18.86 -9.52
C SER A 148 1.95 -18.10 -9.31
N ARG A 149 1.42 -17.49 -10.37
CA ARG A 149 0.08 -16.90 -10.39
C ARG A 149 -0.97 -17.86 -9.84
N ASP A 150 -0.95 -19.09 -10.34
CA ASP A 150 -1.99 -20.08 -10.04
C ASP A 150 -1.92 -20.53 -8.59
N GLN A 151 -0.70 -20.72 -8.06
CA GLN A 151 -0.50 -21.01 -6.64
C GLN A 151 -1.03 -19.87 -5.75
N ALA A 152 -0.68 -18.61 -6.04
CA ALA A 152 -1.17 -17.48 -5.23
C ALA A 152 -2.70 -17.32 -5.27
N ILE A 153 -3.33 -17.63 -6.40
CA ILE A 153 -4.79 -17.64 -6.53
C ILE A 153 -5.39 -18.78 -5.71
N GLU A 154 -4.85 -20.00 -5.82
CA GLU A 154 -5.30 -21.17 -5.07
C GLU A 154 -5.16 -20.97 -3.55
N GLU A 155 -4.08 -20.34 -3.11
CA GLU A 155 -3.84 -19.98 -1.71
C GLU A 155 -4.67 -18.77 -1.24
N GLY A 156 -5.47 -18.16 -2.13
CA GLY A 156 -6.43 -17.11 -1.77
C GLY A 156 -5.82 -15.72 -1.53
N TRP A 157 -4.62 -15.44 -2.04
CA TRP A 157 -3.94 -14.15 -1.84
C TRP A 157 -4.75 -12.95 -2.39
N PHE A 158 -5.59 -13.21 -3.38
CA PHE A 158 -6.43 -12.20 -4.03
C PHE A 158 -7.92 -12.30 -3.64
N GLY A 159 -8.21 -13.01 -2.55
CA GLY A 159 -9.56 -13.31 -2.09
C GLY A 159 -10.16 -14.58 -2.72
N PRO A 160 -11.42 -14.91 -2.40
CA PRO A 160 -12.01 -16.21 -2.69
C PRO A 160 -12.34 -16.45 -4.17
N TYR A 161 -12.29 -15.40 -5.00
CA TYR A 161 -12.63 -15.49 -6.42
C TYR A 161 -11.83 -14.47 -7.25
N VAL A 162 -11.15 -14.96 -8.28
CA VAL A 162 -10.46 -14.13 -9.28
C VAL A 162 -11.13 -14.31 -10.64
N SER A 163 -11.76 -13.26 -11.14
CA SER A 163 -12.38 -13.29 -12.47
C SER A 163 -11.33 -13.34 -13.59
N ASP A 164 -11.69 -13.95 -14.73
CA ASP A 164 -10.85 -14.01 -15.94
C ASP A 164 -10.40 -12.63 -16.44
N ARG A 165 -11.23 -11.59 -16.22
CA ARG A 165 -10.88 -10.21 -16.60
C ARG A 165 -9.72 -9.63 -15.76
N ILE A 166 -9.55 -10.11 -14.53
CA ILE A 166 -8.54 -9.61 -13.58
C ILE A 166 -7.31 -10.51 -13.57
N ARG A 167 -7.45 -11.82 -13.80
CA ARG A 167 -6.34 -12.79 -13.79
C ARG A 167 -5.09 -12.33 -14.59
N PRO A 168 -5.21 -11.74 -15.80
CA PRO A 168 -4.05 -11.26 -16.56
C PRO A 168 -3.31 -10.06 -15.93
N ARG A 169 -3.89 -9.38 -14.94
CA ARG A 169 -3.26 -8.27 -14.20
C ARG A 169 -2.37 -8.76 -13.05
N ILE A 170 -2.52 -10.02 -12.66
CA ILE A 170 -1.66 -10.65 -11.66
C ILE A 170 -0.36 -11.06 -12.37
N GLY A 171 0.81 -10.98 -11.74
CA GLY A 171 2.07 -11.46 -12.34
C GLY A 171 1.96 -12.94 -12.70
N ASP A 172 2.75 -13.43 -13.66
CA ASP A 172 2.89 -14.87 -13.91
C ASP A 172 3.61 -15.55 -12.73
N VAL A 173 4.50 -14.79 -12.09
CA VAL A 173 5.14 -15.08 -10.80
C VAL A 173 4.91 -13.90 -9.88
N ILE A 174 4.70 -14.16 -8.60
CA ILE A 174 4.56 -13.15 -7.56
C ILE A 174 5.66 -13.38 -6.54
N ALA A 175 6.38 -12.31 -6.19
CA ALA A 175 7.40 -12.31 -5.16
C ALA A 175 7.01 -11.31 -4.06
N ALA A 176 6.57 -11.80 -2.90
CA ALA A 176 6.17 -10.99 -1.75
C ALA A 176 7.17 -11.14 -0.60
N ALA A 177 7.77 -10.05 -0.14
CA ALA A 177 8.80 -10.05 0.89
C ALA A 177 8.26 -10.38 2.29
N HIS A 178 8.83 -11.38 2.95
CA HIS A 178 8.63 -11.60 4.39
C HIS A 178 9.83 -11.16 5.23
N GLY A 179 11.02 -11.07 4.61
CA GLY A 179 12.24 -10.58 5.23
C GLY A 179 12.49 -9.09 5.00
N ASP A 180 13.65 -8.62 5.44
CA ASP A 180 14.18 -7.27 5.19
C ASP A 180 14.76 -7.20 3.77
N VAL A 181 13.88 -7.15 2.77
CA VAL A 181 14.24 -7.00 1.35
C VAL A 181 13.18 -6.22 0.58
N GLY A 182 13.61 -5.44 -0.41
CA GLY A 182 12.77 -4.90 -1.47
C GLY A 182 13.50 -5.04 -2.80
N VAL A 183 12.74 -5.36 -3.85
CA VAL A 183 13.27 -5.52 -5.20
C VAL A 183 12.91 -4.28 -6.00
N PHE A 184 13.84 -3.73 -6.77
CA PHE A 184 13.72 -2.46 -7.50
C PHE A 184 14.15 -2.63 -8.96
N GLN A 185 13.78 -1.64 -9.78
CA GLN A 185 14.31 -1.47 -11.13
C GLN A 185 14.57 0.02 -11.35
N ARG A 186 15.72 0.52 -10.87
CA ARG A 186 16.07 1.95 -10.88
C ARG A 186 16.03 2.57 -12.27
N SER A 187 16.31 1.78 -13.32
CA SER A 187 16.23 2.26 -14.70
C SER A 187 14.80 2.63 -15.13
N VAL A 188 13.79 2.05 -14.49
CA VAL A 188 12.37 2.30 -14.78
C VAL A 188 11.74 3.25 -13.77
N ASP A 189 11.96 3.02 -12.47
CA ASP A 189 11.44 3.85 -11.39
C ASP A 189 12.57 4.28 -10.41
N PRO A 190 13.35 5.30 -10.77
CA PRO A 190 14.40 5.81 -9.90
C PRO A 190 13.87 6.51 -8.64
N ALA A 191 12.60 6.93 -8.63
CA ALA A 191 12.01 7.61 -7.48
C ALA A 191 11.70 6.61 -6.36
N GLN A 192 11.04 5.50 -6.68
CA GLN A 192 10.75 4.42 -5.72
C GLN A 192 12.06 3.90 -5.09
N ALA A 193 13.11 3.72 -5.88
CA ALA A 193 14.40 3.24 -5.39
C ALA A 193 15.12 4.21 -4.42
N ARG A 194 14.71 5.48 -4.35
CA ARG A 194 15.24 6.49 -3.41
C ARG A 194 14.45 6.57 -2.11
N MET A 195 13.21 6.06 -2.06
CA MET A 195 12.36 6.08 -0.88
C MET A 195 12.95 5.22 0.25
N MET A 196 12.74 5.64 1.49
CA MET A 196 13.14 4.95 2.71
C MET A 196 12.07 3.96 3.18
N GLY A 197 10.84 4.44 3.35
CA GLY A 197 9.68 3.63 3.70
C GLY A 197 9.11 2.88 2.50
N HIS A 198 8.67 1.65 2.70
CA HIS A 198 7.98 0.81 1.72
C HIS A 198 6.90 -0.05 2.40
N HIS A 199 5.93 -0.49 1.62
CA HIS A 199 4.87 -1.41 2.04
C HIS A 199 4.40 -2.24 0.84
N GLY A 200 3.37 -3.06 1.06
CA GLY A 200 2.67 -3.81 0.00
C GLY A 200 2.83 -5.32 0.07
N SER A 201 3.67 -5.85 0.97
CA SER A 201 3.75 -7.29 1.21
C SER A 201 2.79 -7.77 2.31
N LEU A 202 2.83 -9.06 2.60
CA LEU A 202 1.92 -9.79 3.48
C LEU A 202 2.42 -9.86 4.94
N THR A 203 3.37 -9.01 5.33
CA THR A 203 3.86 -8.99 6.72
C THR A 203 2.88 -8.26 7.63
N LEU A 204 2.88 -8.60 8.92
CA LEU A 204 2.01 -7.93 9.90
C LEU A 204 2.29 -6.42 9.98
N ALA A 205 3.55 -5.99 9.84
CA ALA A 205 3.91 -4.58 9.86
C ALA A 205 3.35 -3.79 8.68
N GLU A 206 3.05 -4.48 7.57
CA GLU A 206 2.48 -3.88 6.35
C GLU A 206 0.95 -4.03 6.28
N GLN A 207 0.37 -5.08 6.89
CA GLN A 207 -1.07 -5.36 6.83
C GLN A 207 -1.86 -4.82 8.02
N LEU A 208 -1.28 -4.76 9.22
CA LEU A 208 -2.02 -4.32 10.40
C LEU A 208 -2.18 -2.79 10.39
N VAL A 209 -3.43 -2.36 10.50
CA VAL A 209 -3.83 -0.95 10.52
C VAL A 209 -4.70 -0.68 11.75
N PRO A 210 -4.71 0.55 12.28
CA PRO A 210 -5.57 0.89 13.39
C PRO A 210 -7.05 0.79 12.97
N PHE A 211 -7.90 0.40 13.92
CA PHE A 211 -9.35 0.58 13.81
C PHE A 211 -9.83 1.29 15.08
N VAL A 212 -10.00 2.60 15.00
CA VAL A 212 -10.44 3.43 16.13
C VAL A 212 -11.84 3.92 15.83
N MET A 213 -12.78 3.71 16.77
CA MET A 213 -14.15 4.16 16.64
C MET A 213 -14.56 5.03 17.82
N VAL A 214 -15.13 6.20 17.53
CA VAL A 214 -15.77 7.07 18.50
C VAL A 214 -17.24 7.24 18.13
N ARG A 215 -18.14 7.16 19.11
CA ARG A 215 -19.58 7.39 18.93
C ARG A 215 -20.07 8.44 19.91
N ARG A 216 -21.01 9.27 19.46
CA ARG A 216 -21.73 10.24 20.27
C ARG A 216 -23.23 9.99 20.26
#